data_AF-A0A1H4EER2-F1
#
_entry.id   AF-A0A1H4EER2-F1
#
_cell.length_a   1.000
_cell.length_b   1.000
_cell.length_c   1.000
_cell.angle_alpha   90.00
_cell.angle_beta   90.00
_cell.angle_gamma   90.00
#
_symmetry.space_group_name_H-M   'P 1'
#
loop_
_entity.id
_entity.type
_entity.pdbx_description
1 polymer ?
#
loop_
_entity_poly.entity_id
_entity_poly.type
_entity_poly.pdbx_seq_one_letter_code
_entity_poly.pdbx_strand_id
1 'polypeptide(L)'
;MRNLMIQATDWASCLPDASCELPNQERLLTLECARSDQFYYQRLALSRGAEVFWYLYAWNEDASWVLGVFDTAGQADFFLALHTDNPLKVPALELARSGPPVTVDGGKLTYADYAGVYRVGFKSYRVETDKLDPELRSMHYVEGYNSQFLGVASEKEACLAIYSHFDARLRGCKMC
;
A
#
# COMPACT_ATOMS: atom_id res chain seq x y z
N MET A 1 21.34 -9.38 8.26
CA MET A 1 20.85 -8.15 7.61
C MET A 1 21.05 -8.36 6.12
N ARG A 2 19.99 -8.46 5.30
CA ARG A 2 20.17 -8.52 3.84
C ARG A 2 20.64 -7.14 3.40
N ASN A 3 21.72 -7.07 2.61
CA ASN A 3 22.14 -5.83 1.97
C ASN A 3 21.11 -5.51 0.88
N LEU A 4 20.03 -4.82 1.27
CA LEU A 4 19.09 -4.24 0.32
C LEU A 4 19.84 -3.08 -0.34
N MET A 5 20.18 -3.23 -1.61
CA MET A 5 20.56 -2.06 -2.41
C MET A 5 19.29 -1.26 -2.64
N ILE A 6 19.03 -0.29 -1.77
CA ILE A 6 18.02 0.74 -2.00
C ILE A 6 18.57 1.59 -3.15
N GLN A 7 18.28 1.20 -4.39
CA GLN A 7 18.44 2.12 -5.50
C GLN A 7 17.44 3.25 -5.26
N ALA A 8 17.97 4.46 -5.08
CA ALA A 8 17.14 5.66 -5.00
C ALA A 8 16.26 5.65 -6.25
N THR A 9 14.97 5.48 -6.04
CA THR A 9 14.02 5.51 -7.13
C THR A 9 13.97 6.96 -7.60
N ASP A 10 14.20 7.20 -8.89
CA ASP A 10 14.12 8.54 -9.48
C ASP A 10 12.64 8.98 -9.52
N TRP A 11 12.15 9.43 -8.36
CA TRP A 11 10.82 9.98 -8.21
C TRP A 11 10.71 11.27 -9.01
N ALA A 12 9.78 11.30 -9.97
CA ALA A 12 9.41 12.50 -10.68
C ALA A 12 8.07 13.01 -10.14
N SER A 13 7.95 14.33 -9.95
CA SER A 13 6.65 14.90 -9.63
C SER A 13 5.67 14.61 -10.78
N CYS A 14 4.52 14.05 -10.43
CA CYS A 14 3.38 13.87 -11.33
C CYS A 14 2.13 14.52 -10.72
N LEU A 15 2.35 15.59 -9.95
CA LEU A 15 1.30 16.43 -9.40
C LEU A 15 0.43 17.00 -10.54
N PRO A 16 -0.90 17.10 -10.33
CA PRO A 16 -1.76 17.79 -11.28
C PRO A 16 -1.46 19.30 -11.30
N ASP A 17 -1.48 19.89 -12.50
CA ASP A 17 -1.23 21.34 -12.69
C ASP A 17 -2.33 22.22 -12.06
N ALA A 18 -3.53 21.68 -11.91
CA ALA A 18 -4.68 22.37 -11.32
C ALA A 18 -4.93 21.93 -9.87
N SER A 19 -5.49 22.84 -9.08
CA SER A 19 -6.00 22.51 -7.75
C SER A 19 -7.05 21.41 -7.85
N CYS A 20 -6.88 20.34 -7.07
CA CYS A 20 -7.82 19.23 -7.05
C CYS A 20 -8.58 19.19 -5.74
N GLU A 21 -9.85 18.82 -5.81
CA GLU A 21 -10.63 18.46 -4.63
C GLU A 21 -10.23 17.07 -4.14
N LEU A 22 -10.00 16.95 -2.83
CA LEU A 22 -9.73 15.68 -2.17
C LEU A 22 -10.90 15.27 -1.28
N PRO A 23 -11.10 13.95 -1.05
CA PRO A 23 -12.04 13.49 -0.04
C PRO A 23 -11.66 14.01 1.37
N ASN A 24 -12.63 14.02 2.29
CA ASN A 24 -12.40 14.19 3.73
C ASN A 24 -11.60 15.43 4.18
N GLN A 25 -11.69 16.56 3.44
CA GLN A 25 -10.95 17.80 3.72
C GLN A 25 -9.42 17.60 3.77
N GLU A 26 -8.92 16.62 3.04
CA GLU A 26 -7.50 16.34 2.95
C GLU A 26 -6.78 17.40 2.13
N ARG A 27 -5.48 17.53 2.41
CA ARG A 27 -4.58 18.37 1.61
C ARG A 27 -3.54 17.50 0.93
N LEU A 28 -3.49 17.58 -0.39
CA LEU A 28 -2.39 17.01 -1.19
C LEU A 28 -1.08 17.73 -0.84
N LEU A 29 -0.07 16.95 -0.46
CA LEU A 29 1.28 17.46 -0.20
C LEU A 29 2.21 17.16 -1.38
N THR A 30 2.22 15.92 -1.86
CA THR A 30 2.96 15.54 -3.06
C THR A 30 2.32 14.33 -3.74
N LEU A 31 2.53 14.22 -5.05
CA LEU A 31 2.27 13.03 -5.84
C LEU A 31 3.49 12.82 -6.75
N GLU A 32 4.14 11.69 -6.57
CA GLU A 32 5.37 11.34 -7.27
C GLU A 32 5.18 10.01 -7.98
N CYS A 33 5.81 9.89 -9.14
CA CYS A 33 5.72 8.73 -10.00
C CYS A 33 7.12 8.22 -10.29
N ALA A 34 7.22 6.90 -10.40
CA ALA A 34 8.42 6.22 -10.85
C ALA A 34 8.05 5.00 -11.67
N ARG A 35 9.03 4.41 -12.35
CA ARG A 35 8.85 3.19 -13.12
C ARG A 35 10.03 2.26 -12.99
N SER A 36 9.74 0.98 -13.10
CA SER A 36 10.69 -0.11 -13.31
C SER A 36 10.34 -0.84 -14.60
N ASP A 37 11.06 -1.92 -14.91
CA ASP A 37 10.78 -2.74 -16.10
C ASP A 37 9.40 -3.42 -16.05
N GLN A 38 8.88 -3.71 -14.85
CA GLN A 38 7.64 -4.50 -14.66
C GLN A 38 6.46 -3.71 -14.10
N PHE A 39 6.74 -2.60 -13.41
CA PHE A 39 5.73 -1.85 -12.66
C PHE A 39 5.90 -0.35 -12.81
N TYR A 40 4.77 0.33 -12.75
CA TYR A 40 4.66 1.75 -12.48
C TYR A 40 4.37 1.94 -10.99
N TYR A 41 4.96 2.98 -10.39
CA TYR A 41 4.79 3.31 -8.99
C TYR A 41 4.25 4.72 -8.82
N GLN A 42 3.38 4.88 -7.82
CA GLN A 42 2.93 6.19 -7.35
C GLN A 42 3.16 6.30 -5.85
N ARG A 43 3.70 7.42 -5.41
CA ARG A 43 3.81 7.79 -4.00
C ARG A 43 2.99 9.04 -3.75
N LEU A 44 1.98 8.92 -2.90
CA LEU A 44 1.02 9.98 -2.60
C LEU A 44 1.17 10.39 -1.14
N ALA A 45 1.42 11.67 -0.91
CA ALA A 45 1.45 12.24 0.43
C ALA A 45 0.24 13.13 0.67
N LEU A 46 -0.54 12.81 1.70
CA LEU A 46 -1.73 13.54 2.09
C LEU A 46 -1.62 14.01 3.55
N SER A 47 -2.13 15.19 3.83
CA SER A 47 -2.38 15.66 5.20
C SER A 47 -3.85 15.44 5.52
N ARG A 48 -4.14 14.73 6.62
CA ARG A 48 -5.50 14.53 7.16
C ARG A 48 -5.45 14.90 8.65
N GLY A 49 -6.09 16.00 9.02
CA GLY A 49 -5.97 16.56 10.38
C GLY A 49 -4.51 16.93 10.72
N ALA A 50 -3.99 16.39 11.82
CA ALA A 50 -2.62 16.60 12.27
C ALA A 50 -1.61 15.57 11.72
N GLU A 51 -2.08 14.60 10.94
CA GLU A 51 -1.26 13.50 10.44
C GLU A 51 -0.94 13.62 8.94
N VAL A 52 0.19 13.03 8.58
CA VAL A 52 0.60 12.83 7.18
C VAL A 52 0.57 11.34 6.86
N PHE A 53 0.03 11.01 5.69
CA PHE A 53 -0.08 9.65 5.16
C PHE A 53 0.74 9.57 3.89
N TRP A 54 1.69 8.63 3.86
CA TRP A 54 2.50 8.31 2.68
C TRP A 54 2.04 6.98 2.10
N TYR A 55 1.22 7.05 1.05
CA TYR A 55 0.77 5.88 0.33
C TYR A 55 1.79 5.48 -0.74
N LEU A 56 2.00 4.17 -0.89
CA LEU A 56 2.80 3.59 -1.96
C LEU A 56 1.93 2.64 -2.77
N TYR A 57 1.89 2.87 -4.07
CA TYR A 57 1.14 2.08 -5.02
C TYR A 57 2.04 1.47 -6.08
N ALA A 58 1.65 0.31 -6.59
CA ALA A 58 2.21 -0.30 -7.77
C ALA A 58 1.08 -0.66 -8.74
N TRP A 59 1.34 -0.61 -10.04
CA TRP A 59 0.41 -1.10 -11.04
C TRP A 59 1.12 -1.52 -12.32
N ASN A 60 0.45 -2.36 -13.10
CA ASN A 60 0.82 -2.76 -14.45
C ASN A 60 -0.45 -2.92 -15.32
N GLU A 61 -0.33 -3.51 -16.50
CA GLU A 61 -1.46 -3.70 -17.41
C GLU A 61 -2.56 -4.62 -16.84
N ASP A 62 -2.17 -5.55 -15.97
CA ASP A 62 -3.06 -6.59 -15.45
C ASP A 62 -3.81 -6.15 -14.19
N ALA A 63 -3.12 -5.47 -13.28
CA ALA A 63 -3.65 -5.19 -11.95
C ALA A 63 -2.92 -4.01 -11.28
N SER A 64 -3.49 -3.62 -10.13
CA SER A 64 -2.99 -2.54 -9.30
C SER A 64 -3.04 -2.92 -7.83
N TRP A 65 -2.11 -2.36 -7.06
CA TRP A 65 -1.91 -2.72 -5.66
C TRP A 65 -1.62 -1.50 -4.81
N VAL A 66 -2.07 -1.56 -3.55
CA VAL A 66 -1.54 -0.74 -2.46
C VAL A 66 -0.44 -1.54 -1.77
N LEU A 67 0.79 -1.06 -1.86
CA LEU A 67 1.94 -1.68 -1.21
C LEU A 67 1.98 -1.35 0.28
N GLY A 68 1.48 -0.17 0.66
CA GLY A 68 1.39 0.23 2.06
C GLY A 68 1.03 1.69 2.23
N VAL A 69 0.81 2.06 3.50
CA VAL A 69 0.67 3.44 3.96
C VAL A 69 1.54 3.66 5.18
N PHE A 70 2.26 4.78 5.19
CA PHE A 70 3.38 5.02 6.11
C PHE A 70 3.34 6.42 6.72
N ASP A 71 4.14 6.63 7.76
CA ASP A 71 4.31 7.94 8.41
C ASP A 71 5.28 8.84 7.64
N THR A 72 6.22 8.25 6.90
CA THR A 72 7.29 9.00 6.24
C THR A 72 7.59 8.49 4.83
N ALA A 73 8.09 9.38 3.98
CA ALA A 73 8.60 9.04 2.65
C ALA A 73 9.68 7.95 2.70
N GLY A 74 10.58 8.00 3.70
CA GLY A 74 11.67 7.04 3.84
C GLY A 74 11.19 5.60 4.14
N GLN A 75 10.08 5.44 4.87
CA GLN A 75 9.45 4.12 5.04
C GLN A 75 8.87 3.61 3.72
N ALA A 76 8.22 4.48 2.93
CA ALA A 76 7.74 4.12 1.60
C ALA A 76 8.89 3.67 0.68
N ASP A 77 10.01 4.40 0.69
CA ASP A 77 11.20 4.05 -0.10
C ASP A 77 11.82 2.72 0.32
N PHE A 78 11.87 2.44 1.63
CA PHE A 78 12.32 1.15 2.14
C PHE A 78 11.44 0.00 1.64
N PHE A 79 10.11 0.17 1.68
CA PHE A 79 9.17 -0.83 1.18
C PHE A 79 9.23 -1.00 -0.34
N LEU A 80 9.46 0.08 -1.08
CA LEU A 80 9.69 0.01 -2.52
C LEU A 80 10.97 -0.79 -2.84
N ALA A 81 12.05 -0.58 -2.09
CA ALA A 81 13.28 -1.36 -2.25
C ALA A 81 13.06 -2.87 -1.99
N LEU A 82 12.23 -3.22 -0.98
CA LEU A 82 11.84 -4.62 -0.74
C LEU A 82 11.02 -5.20 -1.89
N HIS A 83 10.07 -4.42 -2.42
CA HIS A 83 9.23 -4.84 -3.54
C HIS A 83 10.03 -5.01 -4.82
N THR A 84 10.97 -4.10 -5.13
CA THR A 84 11.79 -4.16 -6.34
C THR A 84 12.78 -5.33 -6.33
N ASP A 85 13.39 -5.64 -5.18
CA ASP A 85 14.29 -6.80 -5.04
C ASP A 85 13.56 -8.14 -5.17
N ASN A 86 12.32 -8.22 -4.66
CA ASN A 86 11.49 -9.42 -4.75
C ASN A 86 10.00 -9.05 -4.92
N PRO A 87 9.55 -8.81 -6.16
CA PRO A 87 8.17 -8.40 -6.44
C PRO A 87 7.15 -9.35 -5.81
N LEU A 88 6.16 -8.77 -5.14
CA LEU A 88 5.04 -9.48 -4.49
C LEU A 88 5.43 -10.53 -3.43
N LYS A 89 6.69 -10.56 -2.96
CA LYS A 89 7.07 -11.23 -1.71
C LYS A 89 6.95 -10.32 -0.48
N VAL A 90 6.38 -9.14 -0.66
CA VAL A 90 5.85 -8.31 0.40
C VAL A 90 4.33 -8.24 0.25
N PRO A 91 3.56 -8.09 1.34
CA PRO A 91 2.13 -7.91 1.24
C PRO A 91 1.78 -6.72 0.36
N ALA A 92 1.08 -6.98 -0.74
CA ALA A 92 0.58 -5.98 -1.67
C ALA A 92 -0.91 -6.24 -1.88
N LEU A 93 -1.77 -5.36 -1.37
CA LEU A 93 -3.21 -5.54 -1.42
C LEU A 93 -3.72 -5.20 -2.83
N GLU A 94 -4.26 -6.19 -3.51
CA GLU A 94 -4.81 -6.04 -4.87
C GLU A 94 -6.08 -5.19 -4.82
N LEU A 95 -6.15 -4.22 -5.75
CA LEU A 95 -7.26 -3.30 -5.95
C LEU A 95 -8.28 -3.91 -6.93
N ALA A 96 -9.54 -3.47 -6.81
CA ALA A 96 -10.62 -3.96 -7.67
C ALA A 96 -10.53 -3.49 -9.15
N ARG A 97 -9.66 -2.53 -9.44
CA ARG A 97 -9.45 -1.96 -10.78
C ARG A 97 -7.97 -1.95 -11.11
N SER A 98 -7.63 -2.24 -12.37
CA SER A 98 -6.30 -2.05 -12.92
C SER A 98 -6.07 -0.59 -13.36
N GLY A 99 -4.82 -0.25 -13.66
CA GLY A 99 -4.39 1.09 -14.06
C GLY A 99 -3.89 1.96 -12.89
N PRO A 100 -3.60 3.25 -13.13
CA PRO A 100 -3.04 4.14 -12.11
C PRO A 100 -3.96 4.26 -10.89
N PRO A 101 -3.51 3.90 -9.67
CA PRO A 101 -4.35 3.97 -8.47
C PRO A 101 -4.73 5.39 -8.06
N VAL A 102 -3.89 6.38 -8.38
CA VAL A 102 -4.16 7.79 -8.15
C VAL A 102 -4.46 8.47 -9.47
N THR A 103 -5.69 8.95 -9.63
CA THR A 103 -6.18 9.65 -10.82
C THR A 103 -6.79 11.00 -10.45
N VAL A 104 -6.86 11.90 -11.44
CA VAL A 104 -7.59 13.16 -11.32
C VAL A 104 -8.66 13.18 -12.40
N ASP A 105 -9.91 13.13 -11.97
CA ASP A 105 -11.07 13.08 -12.85
C ASP A 105 -11.99 14.27 -12.55
N GLY A 106 -12.18 15.16 -13.53
CA GLY A 106 -13.05 16.33 -13.37
C GLY A 106 -12.62 17.29 -12.25
N GLY A 107 -11.32 17.40 -11.97
CA GLY A 107 -10.78 18.22 -10.88
C GLY A 107 -10.84 17.57 -9.50
N LYS A 108 -11.27 16.30 -9.40
CA LYS A 108 -11.26 15.54 -8.16
C LYS A 108 -10.16 14.49 -8.18
N LEU A 109 -9.28 14.51 -7.17
CA LEU A 109 -8.27 13.48 -6.98
C LEU A 109 -8.92 12.26 -6.32
N THR A 110 -8.79 11.11 -6.98
CA THR A 110 -9.25 9.82 -6.48
C THR A 110 -8.04 8.92 -6.23
N TYR A 111 -8.03 8.26 -5.10
CA TYR A 111 -7.00 7.30 -4.71
C TYR A 111 -7.63 6.15 -3.93
N ALA A 112 -6.90 5.03 -3.80
CA ALA A 112 -7.34 3.89 -3.01
C ALA A 112 -6.70 3.90 -1.62
N ASP A 113 -7.51 3.70 -0.58
CA ASP A 113 -7.02 3.45 0.77
C ASP A 113 -6.33 2.08 0.85
N TYR A 114 -5.59 1.82 1.94
CA TYR A 114 -5.01 0.52 2.27
C TYR A 114 -6.11 -0.48 2.64
N ALA A 115 -6.71 -1.05 1.60
CA ALA A 115 -7.75 -2.06 1.66
C ALA A 115 -7.63 -2.98 0.43
N GLY A 116 -8.13 -4.21 0.55
CA GLY A 116 -8.09 -5.19 -0.52
C GLY A 116 -7.63 -6.56 -0.05
N VAL A 117 -7.13 -7.36 -0.99
CA VAL A 117 -6.70 -8.74 -0.72
C VAL A 117 -5.30 -8.97 -1.26
N TYR A 118 -4.41 -9.50 -0.43
CA TYR A 118 -3.12 -10.03 -0.87
C TYR A 118 -3.19 -11.56 -0.87
N ARG A 119 -2.81 -12.23 -1.96
CA ARG A 119 -2.87 -13.70 -2.09
C ARG A 119 -1.50 -14.30 -2.43
N VAL A 120 -1.14 -15.38 -1.75
CA VAL A 120 0.04 -16.21 -2.03
C VAL A 120 -0.34 -17.68 -1.88
N GLY A 121 -0.60 -18.35 -3.01
CA GLY A 121 -1.11 -19.71 -3.02
C GLY A 121 -2.43 -19.83 -2.25
N PHE A 122 -2.47 -20.69 -1.23
CA PHE A 122 -3.66 -20.88 -0.37
C PHE A 122 -3.75 -19.89 0.81
N LYS A 123 -2.76 -18.99 0.94
CA LYS A 123 -2.70 -17.98 2.01
C LYS A 123 -3.15 -16.63 1.47
N SER A 124 -3.93 -15.90 2.25
CA SER A 124 -4.30 -14.53 1.89
C SER A 124 -4.46 -13.64 3.11
N TYR A 125 -4.27 -12.34 2.89
CA TYR A 125 -4.63 -11.29 3.83
C TYR A 125 -5.77 -10.49 3.23
N ARG A 126 -6.76 -10.17 4.05
CA ARG A 126 -7.88 -9.31 3.69
C ARG A 126 -7.92 -8.12 4.63
N VAL A 127 -8.03 -6.94 4.04
CA VAL A 127 -8.21 -5.68 4.75
C VAL A 127 -9.45 -5.01 4.24
N GLU A 128 -10.38 -4.74 5.15
CA GLU A 128 -11.65 -4.10 4.87
C GLU A 128 -11.87 -2.96 5.87
N THR A 129 -12.60 -1.94 5.47
CA THR A 129 -13.10 -0.92 6.41
C THR A 129 -13.92 -1.58 7.51
N ASP A 130 -13.69 -1.19 8.76
CA ASP A 130 -14.45 -1.74 9.87
C ASP A 130 -15.93 -1.31 9.80
N LYS A 131 -16.83 -2.18 10.28
CA LYS A 131 -18.28 -1.95 10.18
C LYS A 131 -18.80 -0.96 11.22
N LEU A 132 -18.11 -0.79 12.34
CA LEU A 132 -18.49 0.08 13.43
C LEU A 132 -17.80 1.45 13.31
N ASP A 133 -16.58 1.47 12.79
CA ASP A 133 -15.80 2.69 12.60
C ASP A 133 -15.12 2.73 11.21
N PRO A 134 -15.54 3.64 10.30
CA PRO A 134 -14.96 3.73 8.96
C PRO A 134 -13.50 4.23 8.94
N GLU A 135 -12.99 4.80 10.03
CA GLU A 135 -11.59 5.20 10.15
C GLU A 135 -10.66 4.02 10.45
N LEU A 136 -11.23 2.88 10.85
CA LEU A 136 -10.49 1.67 11.18
C LEU A 136 -10.49 0.65 10.04
N ARG A 137 -9.55 -0.28 10.12
CA ARG A 137 -9.39 -1.40 9.21
C ARG A 137 -9.46 -2.71 9.98
N SER A 138 -10.34 -3.60 9.53
CA SER A 138 -10.40 -4.98 9.99
C SER A 138 -9.45 -5.84 9.16
N MET A 139 -8.64 -6.64 9.83
CA MET A 139 -7.62 -7.48 9.21
C MET A 139 -7.88 -8.96 9.45
N HIS A 140 -7.85 -9.74 8.38
CA HIS A 140 -7.99 -11.19 8.44
C HIS A 140 -6.88 -11.88 7.67
N TYR A 141 -6.30 -12.92 8.26
CA TYR A 141 -5.48 -13.89 7.56
C TYR A 141 -6.32 -15.13 7.24
N VAL A 142 -6.25 -15.61 6.02
CA VAL A 142 -6.98 -16.81 5.57
C VAL A 142 -5.98 -17.82 5.00
N GLU A 143 -6.09 -19.07 5.42
CA GLU A 143 -5.32 -20.21 4.93
C GLU A 143 -6.24 -21.41 4.67
N GLY A 144 -6.54 -21.66 3.39
CA GLY A 144 -7.56 -22.63 3.01
C GLY A 144 -8.93 -22.25 3.60
N TYR A 145 -9.46 -23.09 4.49
CA TYR A 145 -10.73 -22.87 5.18
C TYR A 145 -10.58 -22.16 6.54
N ASN A 146 -9.34 -21.98 7.03
CA ASN A 146 -9.10 -21.34 8.31
C ASN A 146 -9.00 -19.82 8.13
N SER A 147 -9.79 -19.08 8.90
CA SER A 147 -9.71 -17.62 8.97
C SER A 147 -9.30 -17.21 10.38
N GLN A 148 -8.27 -16.37 10.49
CA GLN A 148 -7.75 -15.80 11.71
C GLN A 148 -7.97 -14.29 11.67
N PHE A 149 -8.72 -13.77 12.64
CA PHE A 149 -8.83 -12.33 12.86
C PHE A 149 -7.52 -11.82 13.48
N LEU A 150 -6.93 -10.80 12.84
CA LEU A 150 -5.66 -10.20 13.28
C LEU A 150 -5.89 -8.94 14.12
N GLY A 151 -7.11 -8.41 14.15
CA GLY A 151 -7.48 -7.22 14.91
C GLY A 151 -8.12 -6.15 14.03
N VAL A 152 -8.49 -5.05 14.69
CA VAL A 152 -8.95 -3.80 14.08
C VAL A 152 -7.99 -2.70 14.55
N ALA A 153 -7.51 -1.89 13.61
CA ALA A 153 -6.55 -0.82 13.89
C ALA A 153 -6.73 0.33 12.91
N SER A 154 -6.04 1.45 13.16
CA SER A 154 -5.93 2.52 12.16
C SER A 154 -5.25 2.02 10.90
N GLU A 155 -5.38 2.74 9.79
CA GLU A 155 -4.91 2.30 8.48
C GLU A 155 -3.38 2.01 8.44
N LYS A 156 -2.59 2.88 9.06
CA LYS A 156 -1.13 2.70 9.18
C LYS A 156 -0.76 1.53 10.06
N GLU A 157 -1.41 1.41 11.22
CA GLU A 157 -1.18 0.29 12.15
C GLU A 157 -1.57 -1.04 11.52
N ALA A 158 -2.65 -1.07 10.73
CA ALA A 158 -3.08 -2.26 10.00
C ALA A 158 -2.04 -2.70 8.96
N CYS A 159 -1.49 -1.74 8.20
CA CYS A 159 -0.39 -2.01 7.27
C CYS A 159 0.84 -2.62 7.98
N LEU A 160 1.26 -2.02 9.10
CA LEU A 160 2.39 -2.53 9.89
C LEU A 160 2.10 -3.89 10.53
N ALA A 161 0.88 -4.13 11.01
CA ALA A 161 0.48 -5.40 11.61
C ALA A 161 0.52 -6.55 10.59
N ILE A 162 0.00 -6.33 9.38
CA ILE A 162 0.07 -7.32 8.30
C ILE A 162 1.50 -7.62 7.91
N TYR A 163 2.32 -6.58 7.72
CA TYR A 163 3.73 -6.77 7.39
C TYR A 163 4.47 -7.56 8.48
N SER A 164 4.25 -7.22 9.76
CA SER A 164 4.86 -7.90 10.90
C SER A 164 4.43 -9.37 11.01
N HIS A 165 3.14 -9.64 10.81
CA HIS A 165 2.61 -11.00 10.82
C HIS A 165 3.15 -11.83 9.64
N PHE A 166 3.26 -11.23 8.47
CA PHE A 166 3.85 -11.85 7.29
C PHE A 166 5.33 -12.17 7.49
N ASP A 167 6.14 -11.22 7.96
CA ASP A 167 7.58 -11.42 8.21
C ASP A 167 7.81 -12.48 9.30
N ALA A 168 7.04 -12.45 10.39
CA ALA A 168 7.11 -13.48 11.44
C ALA A 168 6.85 -14.90 10.88
N ARG A 169 5.90 -15.05 9.96
CA ARG A 169 5.61 -16.34 9.32
C ARG A 169 6.64 -16.76 8.28
N LEU A 170 7.21 -15.82 7.52
CA LEU A 170 8.33 -16.13 6.63
C LEU A 170 9.57 -16.58 7.41
N ARG A 171 9.87 -15.93 8.54
CA ARG A 171 10.98 -16.34 9.43
C ARG A 171 10.68 -17.66 10.15
N GLY A 172 9.42 -18.00 10.36
CA GLY A 172 8.97 -19.32 10.85
C GLY A 172 9.04 -20.43 9.81
N CYS A 173 9.00 -20.09 8.51
CA CYS A 173 9.27 -21.02 7.42
C CYS A 173 10.79 -21.22 7.30
N LYS A 174 11.35 -22.07 8.18
CA LYS A 174 12.55 -22.80 7.82
C LYS A 174 12.21 -23.55 6.54
N MET A 175 12.95 -23.29 5.46
CA MET A 175 13.03 -24.21 4.33
C MET A 175 13.29 -25.60 4.91
N CYS A 176 12.29 -26.46 4.84
CA CYS A 176 12.47 -27.89 4.77
C CYS A 176 12.74 -28.23 3.31
#